data_AF-A0A7W1HEF3-F1
#
_entry.id   AF-A0A7W1HEF3-F1
#
_cell.length_a   1.000
_cell.length_b   1.000
_cell.length_c   1.000
_cell.angle_alpha   90.00
_cell.angle_beta   90.00
_cell.angle_gamma   90.00
#
_symmetry.space_group_name_H-M   'P 1'
#
loop_
_entity.id
_entity.type
_entity.pdbx_description
1 polymer ?
#
loop_
_entity_poly.entity_id
_entity_poly.type
_entity_poly.pdbx_seq_one_letter_code
_entity_poly.pdbx_strand_id
1 'polypeptide(L)'
;MSEKLVCDFEPAVVKSLKSGFINDEISEHMQSCSNCRETAKIVRFFQTNLTNQSSPKRLPVAGLIWWKSKLRERRRAAANVTRPILLTQTAAVIVAFGTFIWLWLAGSLQFSFLETAINRVLNSMEIIAVPFVIGLICFAFICATLIFALRRFMTEK
;
A
#
# COMPACT_ATOMS: atom_id res chain seq x y z
N MET A 1 -50.15 -3.57 -15.70
CA MET A 1 -49.35 -3.77 -14.48
C MET A 1 -48.04 -3.03 -14.67
N SER A 2 -47.98 -1.76 -14.27
CA SER A 2 -46.84 -0.88 -14.51
C SER A 2 -45.95 -0.90 -13.27
N GLU A 3 -44.79 -1.54 -13.39
CA GLU A 3 -43.76 -1.59 -12.35
C GLU A 3 -43.00 -0.26 -12.38
N LYS A 4 -43.54 0.76 -11.71
CA LYS A 4 -42.75 1.95 -11.35
C LYS A 4 -41.68 1.49 -10.36
N LEU A 5 -40.43 1.42 -10.83
CA LEU A 5 -39.24 1.15 -10.00
C LEU A 5 -39.03 2.16 -8.86
N VAL A 6 -39.68 3.33 -8.94
CA VAL A 6 -39.58 4.39 -7.95
C VAL A 6 -40.98 4.73 -7.45
N CYS A 7 -41.20 4.51 -6.16
CA CYS A 7 -42.47 4.86 -5.50
C CYS A 7 -42.37 6.28 -4.95
N ASP A 8 -43.29 7.16 -5.36
CA ASP A 8 -43.31 8.56 -4.94
C ASP A 8 -43.54 8.73 -3.41
N PHE A 9 -44.15 7.74 -2.75
CA PHE A 9 -44.42 7.72 -1.31
C PHE A 9 -43.30 7.09 -0.46
N GLU A 10 -42.27 6.51 -1.09
CA GLU A 10 -41.14 5.88 -0.40
C GLU A 10 -40.48 6.77 0.69
N PRO A 11 -40.14 8.05 0.44
CA PRO A 11 -39.52 8.88 1.46
C PRO A 11 -40.43 9.14 2.67
N ALA A 12 -41.74 9.20 2.47
CA ALA A 12 -42.70 9.37 3.56
C ALA A 12 -42.77 8.10 4.43
N VAL A 13 -42.83 6.91 3.80
CA VAL A 13 -42.82 5.61 4.48
C VAL A 13 -41.54 5.44 5.31
N VAL A 14 -40.37 5.74 4.74
CA VAL A 14 -39.08 5.61 5.44
C VAL A 14 -38.99 6.55 6.64
N LYS A 15 -39.47 7.80 6.49
CA LYS A 15 -39.51 8.78 7.59
C LYS A 15 -40.42 8.31 8.73
N SER A 16 -41.61 7.80 8.40
CA SER A 16 -42.55 7.23 9.37
C SER A 16 -41.97 6.03 10.11
N LEU A 17 -41.37 5.07 9.39
CA LEU A 17 -40.71 3.89 9.98
C LEU A 17 -39.54 4.27 10.91
N LYS A 18 -38.78 5.31 10.58
CA LYS A 18 -37.67 5.80 11.41
C LYS A 18 -38.16 6.53 12.67
N SER A 19 -39.24 7.29 12.55
CA SER A 19 -39.82 8.05 13.67
C SER A 19 -40.69 7.21 14.61
N GLY A 20 -41.17 6.05 14.15
CA GLY A 20 -42.12 5.19 14.87
C GLY A 20 -43.58 5.61 14.73
N PHE A 21 -43.88 6.73 14.07
CA PHE A 21 -45.24 7.21 13.83
C PHE A 21 -45.74 6.76 12.46
N ILE A 22 -46.66 5.80 12.45
CA ILE A 22 -47.32 5.29 11.24
C ILE A 22 -48.76 5.80 11.25
N ASN A 23 -49.12 6.57 10.23
CA ASN A 23 -50.50 7.02 10.00
C ASN A 23 -51.25 5.99 9.14
N ASP A 24 -52.59 6.01 9.18
CA ASP A 24 -53.43 5.02 8.51
C ASP A 24 -53.21 4.98 6.99
N GLU A 25 -53.06 6.15 6.35
CA GLU A 25 -52.76 6.29 4.92
C GLU A 25 -51.45 5.59 4.50
N ILE A 26 -50.43 5.66 5.36
CA ILE A 26 -49.11 5.06 5.11
C ILE A 26 -49.17 3.55 5.33
N SER A 27 -49.92 3.11 6.33
CA SER A 27 -50.22 1.70 6.59
C SER A 27 -50.91 1.06 5.39
N GLU A 28 -51.92 1.72 4.81
CA GLU A 28 -52.66 1.23 3.65
C GLU A 28 -51.77 1.17 2.40
N HIS A 29 -50.94 2.19 2.18
CA HIS A 29 -49.97 2.21 1.09
C HIS A 29 -48.94 1.07 1.19
N MET A 30 -48.45 0.77 2.39
CA MET A 30 -47.50 -0.34 2.61
C MET A 30 -48.11 -1.73 2.36
N GLN A 31 -49.44 -1.87 2.41
CA GLN A 31 -50.12 -3.13 2.08
C GLN A 31 -50.31 -3.31 0.58
N SER A 32 -50.51 -2.21 -0.16
CA SER A 32 -50.73 -2.20 -1.61
C SER A 32 -49.44 -2.15 -2.44
N CYS A 33 -48.37 -1.52 -1.94
CA CYS A 33 -47.10 -1.39 -2.66
C CYS A 33 -46.07 -2.48 -2.24
N SER A 34 -45.62 -3.29 -3.19
CA SER A 34 -44.62 -4.35 -2.97
C SER A 34 -43.27 -3.79 -2.50
N ASN A 35 -42.78 -2.71 -3.12
CA ASN A 35 -41.50 -2.09 -2.80
C ASN A 35 -41.49 -1.54 -1.37
N CYS A 36 -42.51 -0.76 -1.00
CA CYS A 36 -42.63 -0.21 0.35
C CYS A 36 -42.78 -1.32 1.42
N ARG A 37 -43.50 -2.41 1.10
CA ARG A 37 -43.65 -3.58 1.97
C ARG A 37 -42.33 -4.29 2.24
N GLU A 38 -41.46 -4.40 1.24
CA GLU A 38 -40.14 -5.02 1.39
C GLU A 38 -39.22 -4.15 2.26
N THR A 39 -39.13 -2.84 1.99
CA THR A 39 -38.40 -1.91 2.85
C THR A 39 -38.88 -1.95 4.30
N ALA A 40 -40.20 -2.06 4.52
CA ALA A 40 -40.78 -2.16 5.85
C ALA A 40 -40.31 -3.41 6.62
N LYS A 41 -40.25 -4.56 5.93
CA LYS A 41 -39.76 -5.81 6.53
C LYS A 41 -38.30 -5.69 6.94
N ILE A 42 -37.46 -5.11 6.09
CA ILE A 42 -36.04 -4.91 6.36
C ILE A 42 -35.86 -3.98 7.58
N VAL A 43 -36.55 -2.84 7.61
CA VAL A 43 -36.44 -1.89 8.72
C VAL A 43 -36.91 -2.50 10.03
N ARG A 44 -38.06 -3.22 10.03
CA ARG A 44 -38.56 -3.93 11.21
C ARG A 44 -37.57 -5.00 11.68
N PHE A 45 -36.98 -5.77 10.77
CA PHE A 45 -35.95 -6.76 11.12
C PHE A 45 -34.77 -6.11 11.86
N PHE A 46 -34.25 -4.99 11.37
CA PHE A 46 -33.18 -4.28 12.06
C PHE A 46 -33.62 -3.72 13.42
N GLN A 47 -34.81 -3.13 13.52
CA GLN A 47 -35.35 -2.61 14.78
C GLN A 47 -35.52 -3.73 15.82
N THR A 48 -36.09 -4.87 15.46
CA THR A 48 -36.23 -6.03 16.36
C THR A 48 -34.87 -6.56 16.82
N ASN A 49 -33.88 -6.63 15.94
CA ASN A 49 -32.53 -7.08 16.29
C ASN A 49 -31.78 -6.08 17.20
N LEU A 50 -32.04 -4.78 17.06
CA LEU A 50 -31.50 -3.76 17.95
C LEU A 50 -32.12 -3.86 19.35
N THR A 51 -33.43 -4.12 19.45
CA THR A 51 -34.12 -4.29 20.74
C THR A 51 -33.70 -5.58 21.46
N ASN A 52 -33.41 -6.65 20.71
CA ASN A 52 -33.00 -7.94 21.28
C ASN A 52 -31.51 -8.01 21.70
N GLN A 53 -30.69 -7.00 21.39
CA GLN A 53 -29.32 -6.92 21.90
C GLN A 53 -29.33 -6.41 23.35
N SER A 54 -29.32 -7.34 24.30
CA SER A 54 -29.30 -7.10 25.75
C SER A 54 -28.08 -6.32 26.27
N SER A 55 -27.14 -5.96 25.39
CA SER A 55 -26.02 -5.09 25.73
C SER A 55 -25.78 -4.12 24.57
N PRO A 56 -25.85 -2.79 24.80
CA PRO A 56 -25.47 -1.82 23.80
C PRO A 56 -23.94 -1.84 23.67
N LYS A 57 -23.40 -2.89 23.04
CA LYS A 57 -22.01 -2.90 22.60
C LYS A 57 -21.92 -1.77 21.58
N ARG A 58 -21.39 -0.62 22.00
CA ARG A 58 -21.30 0.60 21.17
C ARG A 58 -20.67 0.23 19.85
N LEU A 59 -21.50 0.10 18.81
CA LEU A 59 -21.02 -0.05 17.46
C LEU A 59 -20.18 1.19 17.16
N PRO A 60 -18.94 1.04 16.67
CA PRO A 60 -18.15 2.18 16.28
C PRO A 60 -18.92 2.97 15.22
N VAL A 61 -18.85 4.31 15.30
CA VAL A 61 -19.56 5.22 14.40
C VAL A 61 -19.32 4.78 12.95
N ALA A 62 -20.39 4.55 12.18
CA ALA A 62 -20.30 4.03 10.80
C ALA A 62 -19.34 4.85 9.91
N GLY A 63 -19.29 6.16 10.13
CA GLY A 63 -18.34 7.06 9.45
C GLY A 63 -16.87 6.72 9.71
N LEU A 64 -16.52 6.22 10.90
CA LEU A 64 -15.15 5.79 11.22
C LEU A 64 -14.75 4.53 10.47
N ILE A 65 -15.67 3.56 10.34
CA ILE A 65 -15.43 2.33 9.57
C ILE A 65 -15.23 2.68 8.09
N TRP A 66 -16.11 3.52 7.53
CA TRP A 66 -16.02 3.96 6.14
C TRP A 66 -14.76 4.79 5.87
N TRP A 67 -14.38 5.68 6.80
CA TRP A 67 -13.14 6.44 6.67
C TRP A 67 -11.91 5.53 6.69
N LYS A 68 -11.89 4.53 7.59
CA LYS A 68 -10.81 3.54 7.64
C LYS A 68 -10.72 2.70 6.37
N SER A 69 -11.85 2.29 5.79
CA SER A 69 -11.85 1.55 4.52
C SER A 69 -11.31 2.42 3.38
N LYS A 70 -11.76 3.67 3.28
CA LYS A 70 -11.30 4.62 2.27
C LYS A 70 -9.81 4.96 2.41
N LEU A 71 -9.31 5.05 3.64
CA LEU A 71 -7.89 5.25 3.91
C LEU A 71 -7.03 4.04 3.48
N ARG A 72 -7.52 2.81 3.69
CA ARG A 72 -6.85 1.59 3.22
C ARG A 72 -6.76 1.55 1.70
N GLU A 73 -7.80 1.96 1.01
CA GLU A 73 -7.84 2.02 -0.44
C GLU A 73 -6.83 3.04 -0.99
N ARG A 74 -6.79 4.25 -0.40
CA ARG A 74 -5.77 5.26 -0.73
C ARG A 74 -4.35 4.78 -0.48
N ARG A 75 -4.11 4.07 0.63
CA ARG A 75 -2.79 3.49 0.93
C ARG A 75 -2.36 2.42 -0.07
N ARG A 76 -3.29 1.58 -0.54
CA ARG A 76 -3.02 0.59 -1.59
C ARG A 76 -2.68 1.25 -2.92
N ALA A 77 -3.37 2.32 -3.29
CA ALA A 77 -3.05 3.11 -4.47
C ALA A 77 -1.65 3.75 -4.38
N ALA A 78 -1.30 4.32 -3.22
CA ALA A 78 0.02 4.90 -2.99
C ALA A 78 1.16 3.86 -3.01
N ALA A 79 0.95 2.69 -2.40
CA ALA A 79 1.94 1.61 -2.39
C ALA A 79 2.26 1.06 -3.79
N ASN A 80 1.27 1.06 -4.69
CA ASN A 80 1.48 0.59 -6.07
C ASN A 80 2.36 1.55 -6.89
N VAL A 81 2.38 2.85 -6.55
CA VAL A 81 3.20 3.85 -7.26
C VAL A 81 4.66 3.82 -6.80
N THR A 82 4.92 3.48 -5.53
CA THR A 82 6.28 3.51 -4.97
C THR A 82 7.12 2.28 -5.33
N ARG A 83 6.50 1.15 -5.67
CA ARG A 83 7.20 -0.10 -6.03
C ARG A 83 8.12 0.00 -7.26
N PRO A 84 7.69 0.55 -8.41
CA PRO A 84 8.57 0.64 -9.58
C PRO A 84 9.74 1.62 -9.38
N ILE A 85 9.53 2.71 -8.64
CA ILE A 85 10.58 3.70 -8.35
C ILE A 85 11.74 3.06 -7.60
N LEU A 86 11.44 2.20 -6.62
CA LEU A 86 12.47 1.52 -5.84
C LEU A 86 13.28 0.52 -6.68
N LEU A 87 12.66 -0.18 -7.63
CA LEU A 87 13.35 -1.08 -8.56
C LEU A 87 14.31 -0.32 -9.49
N THR A 88 13.90 0.86 -9.97
CA THR A 88 14.80 1.68 -10.81
C THR A 88 16.00 2.20 -10.03
N GLN A 89 15.82 2.53 -8.75
CA GLN A 89 16.90 3.03 -7.90
C GLN A 89 17.94 1.95 -7.61
N THR A 90 17.51 0.70 -7.33
CA THR A 90 18.45 -0.41 -7.12
C THR A 90 19.18 -0.78 -8.40
N ALA A 91 18.50 -0.79 -9.55
CA ALA A 91 19.12 -1.04 -10.84
C ALA A 91 20.20 0.02 -11.17
N ALA A 92 19.90 1.30 -10.96
CA ALA A 92 20.86 2.39 -11.20
C ALA A 92 22.12 2.25 -10.35
N VAL A 93 21.98 1.88 -9.07
CA VAL A 93 23.10 1.63 -8.15
C VAL A 93 23.97 0.47 -8.67
N ILE A 94 23.37 -0.65 -9.06
CA ILE A 94 24.11 -1.81 -9.56
C ILE A 94 24.91 -1.46 -10.82
N VAL A 95 24.32 -0.70 -11.75
CA VAL A 95 24.99 -0.30 -13.00
C VAL A 95 26.12 0.70 -12.72
N ALA A 96 25.89 1.68 -11.85
CA ALA A 96 26.91 2.66 -11.48
C ALA A 96 28.13 2.00 -10.82
N PHE A 97 27.91 1.08 -9.89
CA PHE A 97 29.02 0.35 -9.25
C PHE A 97 29.67 -0.67 -10.17
N GLY A 98 28.91 -1.37 -11.02
CA GLY A 98 29.45 -2.30 -12.01
C GLY A 98 30.38 -1.62 -13.00
N THR A 99 30.00 -0.44 -13.49
CA THR A 99 30.84 0.36 -14.40
C THR A 99 32.08 0.91 -13.67
N PHE A 100 31.96 1.30 -12.40
CA PHE A 100 33.09 1.76 -11.60
C PHE A 100 34.12 0.64 -11.36
N ILE A 101 33.65 -0.57 -10.99
CA ILE A 101 34.50 -1.74 -10.81
C ILE A 101 35.16 -2.15 -12.14
N TRP A 102 34.40 -2.11 -13.24
CA TRP A 102 34.93 -2.44 -14.56
C TRP A 102 36.02 -1.45 -15.00
N LEU A 103 35.80 -0.14 -14.85
CA LEU A 103 36.82 0.87 -15.13
C LEU A 103 38.04 0.71 -14.24
N TRP A 104 37.85 0.35 -12.97
CA TRP A 104 38.96 0.10 -12.04
C TRP A 104 39.80 -1.10 -12.47
N LEU A 105 39.15 -2.21 -12.83
CA LEU A 105 39.81 -3.46 -13.23
C LEU A 105 40.46 -3.36 -14.62
N ALA A 106 39.81 -2.67 -15.56
CA ALA A 106 40.37 -2.41 -16.88
C ALA A 106 41.50 -1.37 -16.81
N GLY A 107 41.32 -0.35 -15.98
CA GLY A 107 42.32 0.70 -15.72
C GLY A 107 43.56 0.14 -15.03
N SER A 108 43.41 -0.74 -14.04
CA SER A 108 44.56 -1.38 -13.37
C SER A 108 45.39 -2.23 -14.31
N LEU A 109 44.77 -2.86 -15.32
CA LEU A 109 45.49 -3.61 -16.35
C LEU A 109 46.25 -2.68 -17.32
N GLN A 110 45.69 -1.53 -17.68
CA GLN A 110 46.34 -0.56 -18.59
C GLN A 110 47.45 0.26 -17.91
N PHE A 111 47.29 0.60 -16.62
CA PHE A 111 48.24 1.39 -15.86
C PHE A 111 49.57 0.65 -15.61
N SER A 112 49.54 -0.69 -15.61
CA SER A 112 50.73 -1.53 -15.46
C SER A 112 51.82 -1.30 -16.54
N PHE A 113 51.42 -0.85 -17.73
CA PHE A 113 52.37 -0.59 -18.83
C PHE A 113 53.10 0.76 -18.70
N LEU A 114 52.48 1.78 -18.13
CA LEU A 114 53.12 3.09 -17.94
C LEU A 114 53.93 3.14 -16.63
N GLU A 115 53.51 2.37 -15.62
CA GLU A 115 54.16 2.31 -14.31
C GLU A 115 55.50 1.56 -14.28
N THR A 116 55.77 0.62 -15.18
CA THR A 116 57.06 -0.11 -15.19
C THR A 116 58.27 0.79 -15.44
N ALA A 117 58.08 1.95 -16.07
CA ALA A 117 59.13 2.95 -16.29
C ALA A 117 59.34 3.89 -15.09
N ILE A 118 58.29 4.19 -14.32
CA ILE A 118 58.33 5.18 -13.23
C ILE A 118 58.58 4.50 -11.86
N ASN A 119 58.06 3.28 -11.64
CA ASN A 119 58.16 2.55 -10.37
C ASN A 119 59.58 2.08 -10.02
N ARG A 120 60.54 2.03 -10.96
CA ARG A 120 61.94 1.72 -10.65
C ARG A 120 62.66 2.82 -9.87
N VAL A 121 62.16 4.05 -9.92
CA VAL A 121 62.80 5.22 -9.29
C VAL A 121 62.20 5.53 -7.92
N LEU A 122 60.96 5.12 -7.65
CA LEU A 122 60.22 5.50 -6.44
C LEU A 122 60.04 4.35 -5.40
N ASN A 123 60.20 3.08 -5.79
CA ASN A 123 60.01 1.96 -4.86
C ASN A 123 61.26 1.68 -4.01
N SER A 124 61.49 2.54 -3.02
CA SER A 124 62.20 2.16 -1.80
C SER A 124 61.26 1.82 -0.63
N MET A 125 59.93 2.01 -0.68
CA MET A 125 59.03 1.56 0.40
C MET A 125 57.60 1.21 -0.09
N GLU A 126 57.08 0.08 0.42
CA GLU A 126 55.77 -0.60 0.29
C GLU A 126 54.60 0.01 -0.53
N ILE A 127 54.18 -0.66 -1.62
CA ILE A 127 52.94 -0.33 -2.39
C ILE A 127 52.22 -1.60 -2.87
N ILE A 128 51.78 -2.47 -1.96
CA ILE A 128 50.91 -3.62 -2.31
C ILE A 128 49.61 -3.65 -1.47
N ALA A 129 49.59 -2.99 -0.30
CA ALA A 129 48.44 -3.05 0.62
C ALA A 129 47.24 -2.16 0.22
N VAL A 130 47.47 -1.04 -0.47
CA VAL A 130 46.43 -0.04 -0.79
C VAL A 130 45.28 -0.60 -1.65
N PRO A 131 45.51 -1.31 -2.77
CA PRO A 131 44.40 -1.82 -3.58
C PRO A 131 43.58 -2.91 -2.86
N PHE A 132 44.20 -3.67 -1.95
CA PHE A 132 43.52 -4.74 -1.21
C PHE A 132 42.55 -4.19 -0.17
N VAL A 133 42.94 -3.13 0.54
CA VAL A 133 42.09 -2.46 1.53
C VAL A 133 40.89 -1.78 0.87
N ILE A 134 41.10 -1.12 -0.27
CA ILE A 134 40.01 -0.49 -1.03
C ILE A 134 39.03 -1.54 -1.56
N GLY A 135 39.55 -2.67 -2.08
CA GLY A 135 38.72 -3.80 -2.52
C GLY A 135 37.84 -4.38 -1.42
N LEU A 136 38.39 -4.56 -0.21
CA LEU A 136 37.63 -5.04 0.95
C LEU A 136 36.53 -4.06 1.38
N ILE A 137 36.81 -2.75 1.35
CA ILE A 137 35.80 -1.72 1.67
C ILE A 137 34.67 -1.74 0.64
N CYS A 138 34.99 -1.80 -0.66
CA CYS A 138 33.97 -1.91 -1.71
C CYS A 138 33.12 -3.18 -1.57
N PHE A 139 33.75 -4.32 -1.29
CA PHE A 139 33.03 -5.59 -1.07
C PHE A 139 32.09 -5.50 0.14
N ALA A 140 32.55 -4.93 1.26
CA ALA A 140 31.72 -4.73 2.45
C ALA A 140 30.50 -3.83 2.18
N PHE A 141 30.67 -2.77 1.40
CA PHE A 141 29.56 -1.88 1.00
C PHE A 141 28.56 -2.59 0.07
N ILE A 142 29.03 -3.44 -0.86
CA ILE A 142 28.17 -4.25 -1.74
C ILE A 142 27.36 -5.26 -0.90
N CYS A 143 28.00 -5.96 0.03
CA CYS A 143 27.32 -6.88 0.92
C CYS A 143 26.28 -6.15 1.79
N ALA A 144 26.61 -4.98 2.34
CA ALA A 144 25.69 -4.21 3.16
C ALA A 144 24.45 -3.73 2.39
N THR A 145 24.64 -3.25 1.15
CA THR A 145 23.54 -2.79 0.29
C THR A 145 22.65 -3.95 -0.17
N LEU A 146 23.22 -5.11 -0.49
CA LEU A 146 22.46 -6.33 -0.80
C LEU A 146 21.67 -6.85 0.41
N ILE A 147 22.30 -6.91 1.59
CA ILE A 147 21.64 -7.35 2.83
C ILE A 147 20.48 -6.40 3.19
N PHE A 148 20.69 -5.09 3.04
CA PHE A 148 19.65 -4.10 3.30
C PHE A 148 18.47 -4.24 2.31
N ALA A 149 18.75 -4.47 1.03
CA ALA A 149 17.73 -4.71 0.01
C ALA A 149 16.93 -6.00 0.28
N LEU A 150 17.61 -7.10 0.62
CA LEU A 150 16.99 -8.38 0.94
C LEU A 150 16.14 -8.30 2.21
N ARG A 151 16.65 -7.66 3.27
CA ARG A 151 15.92 -7.46 4.53
C ARG A 151 14.64 -6.66 4.30
N ARG A 152 14.71 -5.63 3.46
CA ARG A 152 13.56 -4.79 3.13
C ARG A 152 12.50 -5.55 2.32
N PHE A 153 12.93 -6.40 1.38
CA PHE A 153 12.02 -7.27 0.62
C PHE A 153 11.30 -8.28 1.54
N MET A 154 12.02 -8.84 2.52
CA MET A 154 11.45 -9.76 3.50
C MET A 154 10.43 -9.10 4.45
N THR A 155 10.60 -7.81 4.77
CA THR A 155 9.65 -7.07 5.63
C THR A 155 8.38 -6.61 4.90
N GLU A 156 8.34 -6.72 3.58
CA GLU A 156 7.20 -6.27 2.76
C GLU A 156 6.25 -7.43 2.35
N LYS A 157 6.58 -8.67 2.75
CA LYS A 157 5.77 -9.88 2.52
C LYS A 157 4.94 -10.23 3.75
#